data_AF-A0A822GVB4-F1
#
_entry.id   AF-A0A822GVB4-F1
#
_cell.length_a   1.000
_cell.length_b   1.000
_cell.length_c   1.000
_cell.angle_alpha   90.00
_cell.angle_beta   90.00
_cell.angle_gamma   90.00
#
_symmetry.space_group_name_H-M   'P 1'
#
loop_
_entity.id
_entity.type
_entity.pdbx_description
1 polymer ?
#
loop_
_entity_poly.entity_id
_entity_poly.type
_entity_poly.pdbx_seq_one_letter_code
_entity_poly.pdbx_strand_id
1 'polypeptide(L)'
;MTQPCFNLATCYPNVSMPLGYECSCVLGFSSVNCEVDERSCRLGLSCLNGGTCHGGQCVCPTGKIGDHCEYEVDTCTFACVAIGCIASVIGFVLIMDALKYFFNIDPIDYDISSS
;
A
#
# COMPACT_ATOMS: atom_id res chain seq x y z
N MET A 1 -22.07 21.13 -4.18
CA MET A 1 -21.63 20.17 -5.22
C MET A 1 -20.19 19.82 -4.92
N THR A 2 -19.90 18.54 -4.76
CA THR A 2 -18.52 18.05 -4.62
C THR A 2 -17.85 18.14 -5.99
N GLN A 3 -16.74 18.86 -6.09
CA GLN A 3 -15.92 18.86 -7.30
C GLN A 3 -15.12 17.56 -7.30
N PRO A 4 -15.35 16.63 -8.26
CA PRO A 4 -14.75 15.30 -8.21
C PRO A 4 -13.29 15.30 -8.65
N CYS A 5 -12.85 16.31 -9.42
CA CYS A 5 -11.48 16.40 -9.90
C CYS A 5 -10.60 17.17 -8.91
N PHE A 6 -9.44 16.61 -8.56
CA PHE A 6 -8.46 17.15 -7.62
C PHE A 6 -7.37 17.96 -8.31
N ASN A 7 -6.49 18.59 -7.53
CA ASN A 7 -5.24 19.21 -8.02
C ASN A 7 -5.43 20.21 -9.17
N LEU A 8 -6.44 21.09 -9.05
CA LEU A 8 -6.79 22.12 -10.04
C LEU A 8 -7.24 21.55 -11.41
N ALA A 9 -7.61 20.27 -11.47
CA ALA A 9 -8.16 19.66 -12.67
C ALA A 9 -9.55 20.21 -13.01
N THR A 10 -9.83 20.27 -14.32
CA THR A 10 -11.11 20.74 -14.84
C THR A 10 -12.05 19.55 -15.01
N CYS A 11 -13.25 19.63 -14.43
CA CYS A 11 -14.30 18.62 -14.57
C CYS A 11 -15.22 18.96 -15.73
N TYR A 12 -15.50 17.98 -16.58
CA TYR A 12 -16.50 18.10 -17.65
C TYR A 12 -17.47 16.92 -17.61
N PRO A 13 -18.77 17.16 -17.86
CA PRO A 13 -19.74 16.09 -17.99
C PRO A 13 -19.40 15.23 -19.21
N ASN A 14 -19.36 13.91 -19.02
CA ASN A 14 -19.06 12.95 -20.07
C ASN A 14 -19.95 11.71 -19.87
N VAL A 15 -21.07 11.66 -20.58
CA VAL A 15 -22.05 10.56 -20.51
C VAL A 15 -21.55 9.26 -21.14
N SER A 16 -20.45 9.29 -21.88
CA SER A 16 -19.80 8.10 -22.43
C SER A 16 -18.93 7.38 -21.40
N MET A 17 -18.53 8.07 -20.33
CA MET A 17 -17.82 7.46 -19.21
C MET A 17 -18.79 6.84 -18.19
N PRO A 18 -18.46 5.71 -17.56
CA PRO A 18 -19.30 5.06 -16.55
C PRO A 18 -19.68 5.99 -15.37
N LEU A 19 -18.82 6.96 -15.08
CA LEU A 19 -18.96 7.91 -13.99
C LEU A 19 -19.79 9.16 -14.37
N GLY A 20 -20.12 9.36 -15.65
CA GLY A 20 -20.87 10.52 -16.13
C GLY A 20 -20.06 11.83 -16.22
N TYR A 21 -18.76 11.79 -15.91
CA TYR A 21 -17.83 12.90 -16.03
C TYR A 21 -16.45 12.41 -16.42
N GLU A 22 -15.60 13.35 -16.82
CA GLU A 22 -14.18 13.13 -17.06
C GLU A 22 -13.40 14.36 -16.55
N CYS A 23 -12.19 14.11 -16.05
CA CYS A 23 -11.29 15.13 -15.52
C CYS A 23 -10.12 15.38 -16.48
N SER A 24 -9.86 16.65 -16.83
CA SER A 24 -8.60 17.06 -17.47
C SER A 24 -7.58 17.33 -16.38
N CYS A 25 -6.64 16.41 -16.22
CA CYS A 25 -5.55 16.56 -15.26
C CYS A 25 -4.53 17.61 -15.75
N VAL A 26 -4.02 18.39 -14.79
CA VAL A 26 -2.87 19.28 -15.01
C VAL A 26 -1.60 18.43 -15.20
N LEU A 27 -0.63 18.94 -15.95
CA LEU A 27 0.65 18.27 -16.18
C LEU A 27 1.30 17.83 -14.86
N GLY A 28 1.63 16.54 -14.76
CA GLY A 28 2.23 15.94 -13.57
C GLY A 28 1.21 15.34 -12.59
N PHE A 29 -0.08 15.37 -12.90
CA PHE A 29 -1.11 14.62 -12.18
C PHE A 29 -1.79 13.59 -13.09
N SER A 30 -2.19 12.46 -12.52
CA SER A 30 -2.87 11.37 -13.21
C SER A 30 -3.93 10.72 -12.31
N SER A 31 -4.55 9.63 -12.80
CA SER A 31 -5.78 8.97 -12.31
C SER A 31 -7.10 9.52 -12.90
N VAL A 32 -8.21 8.84 -12.59
CA VAL A 32 -9.57 9.24 -12.99
C VAL A 32 -9.98 10.59 -12.40
N ASN A 33 -9.55 10.89 -11.18
CA ASN A 33 -9.89 12.11 -10.46
C ASN A 33 -8.70 13.06 -10.32
N CYS A 34 -7.57 12.78 -10.97
CA CYS A 34 -6.34 13.57 -10.95
C CYS A 34 -5.70 13.71 -9.56
N GLU A 35 -5.91 12.75 -8.65
CA GLU A 35 -5.35 12.75 -7.30
C GLU A 35 -3.88 12.35 -7.24
N VAL A 36 -3.39 11.62 -8.25
CA VAL A 36 -2.04 11.05 -8.24
C VAL A 36 -1.03 12.09 -8.74
N ASP A 37 -0.11 12.58 -7.88
CA ASP A 37 1.01 13.42 -8.32
C ASP A 37 2.18 12.54 -8.79
N GLU A 38 2.45 12.58 -10.08
CA GLU A 38 3.51 11.79 -10.73
C GLU A 38 4.91 12.32 -10.42
N ARG A 39 5.03 13.57 -9.96
CA ARG A 39 6.32 14.15 -9.55
C ARG A 39 6.72 13.68 -8.15
N SER A 40 5.79 13.14 -7.36
CA SER A 40 6.08 12.56 -6.05
C SER A 40 7.16 11.48 -6.14
N CYS A 41 7.23 10.74 -7.25
CA CYS A 41 8.28 9.75 -7.50
C CYS A 41 9.69 10.35 -7.70
N ARG A 42 9.79 11.62 -8.09
CA ARG A 42 11.08 12.28 -8.30
C ARG A 42 11.71 12.78 -7.00
N LEU A 43 10.95 12.89 -5.92
CA LEU A 43 11.38 13.43 -4.63
C LEU A 43 12.04 12.39 -3.72
N GLY A 44 12.96 11.59 -4.27
CA GLY A 44 13.78 10.67 -3.47
C GLY A 44 13.17 9.31 -3.17
N LEU A 45 11.98 8.99 -3.69
CA LEU A 45 11.42 7.64 -3.60
C LEU A 45 12.14 6.69 -4.57
N SER A 46 12.98 5.81 -4.03
CA SER A 46 13.63 4.74 -4.81
C SER A 46 12.93 3.41 -4.52
N CYS A 47 12.27 2.84 -5.52
CA CYS A 47 11.70 1.50 -5.44
C CYS A 47 12.78 0.47 -5.77
N LEU A 48 13.04 -0.46 -4.86
CA LEU A 48 14.05 -1.51 -4.98
C LEU A 48 13.46 -2.76 -5.64
N ASN A 49 14.33 -3.74 -5.93
CA ASN A 49 13.96 -5.08 -6.41
C ASN A 49 13.01 -5.12 -7.62
N GLY A 50 13.11 -4.13 -8.52
CA GLY A 50 12.25 -4.04 -9.71
C GLY A 50 10.87 -3.44 -9.45
N GLY A 51 10.65 -2.80 -8.30
CA GLY A 51 9.46 -2.02 -8.01
C GLY A 51 9.31 -0.81 -8.92
N THR A 52 8.06 -0.44 -9.23
CA THR A 52 7.75 0.73 -10.06
C THR A 52 7.09 1.79 -9.19
N CYS A 53 7.58 3.04 -9.25
CA CYS A 53 6.93 4.13 -8.54
C CYS A 53 5.69 4.61 -9.29
N HIS A 54 4.57 4.73 -8.58
CA HIS A 54 3.33 5.31 -9.08
C HIS A 54 2.76 6.23 -8.00
N GLY A 55 2.64 7.53 -8.29
CA GLY A 55 1.98 8.46 -7.36
C GLY A 55 2.69 8.72 -6.03
N GLY A 56 3.99 8.48 -5.94
CA GLY A 56 4.71 8.56 -4.67
C GLY A 56 4.62 7.30 -3.81
N GLN A 57 4.11 6.19 -4.36
CA GLN A 57 4.13 4.88 -3.73
C GLN A 57 4.81 3.86 -4.64
N CYS A 58 5.51 2.88 -4.05
CA CYS A 58 6.12 1.79 -4.80
C CYS A 58 5.12 0.65 -5.04
N VAL A 59 4.94 0.27 -6.30
CA VAL A 59 4.23 -0.92 -6.72
C VAL A 59 5.24 -2.06 -6.83
N CYS A 60 5.15 -3.01 -5.90
CA CYS A 60 6.10 -4.11 -5.79
C CYS A 60 5.73 -5.30 -6.69
N PRO A 61 6.73 -5.95 -7.33
CA PRO A 61 6.51 -7.18 -8.06
C PRO A 61 6.22 -8.36 -7.12
N THR A 62 5.69 -9.45 -7.67
CA THR A 62 5.34 -10.65 -6.91
C THR A 62 6.51 -11.16 -6.08
N GLY A 63 6.27 -11.39 -4.78
CA GLY A 63 7.29 -11.88 -3.86
C GLY A 63 8.22 -10.78 -3.31
N LYS A 64 7.89 -9.49 -3.47
CA LYS A 64 8.57 -8.38 -2.80
C LYS A 64 7.56 -7.55 -1.99
N ILE A 65 7.99 -7.02 -0.84
CA ILE A 65 7.17 -6.18 0.05
C ILE A 65 8.00 -5.05 0.67
N GLY A 66 7.32 -4.15 1.39
CA GLY A 66 7.90 -2.95 2.00
C GLY A 66 7.54 -1.69 1.22
N ASP A 67 7.67 -0.52 1.86
CA ASP A 67 7.33 0.78 1.27
C ASP A 67 8.20 1.10 0.05
N HIS A 68 9.39 0.50 -0.01
CA HIS A 68 10.35 0.62 -1.09
C HIS A 68 10.60 -0.72 -1.81
N CYS A 69 9.76 -1.73 -1.60
CA CYS A 69 9.96 -3.08 -2.12
C CYS A 69 11.31 -3.70 -1.71
N GLU A 70 11.82 -3.33 -0.54
CA GLU A 70 13.15 -3.68 -0.06
C GLU A 70 13.25 -5.12 0.45
N TYR A 71 12.12 -5.74 0.81
CA TYR A 71 12.10 -7.09 1.37
C TYR A 71 11.63 -8.11 0.34
N GLU A 72 12.22 -9.30 0.38
CA GLU A 72 11.79 -10.45 -0.41
C GLU A 72 10.91 -11.37 0.45
N VAL A 73 9.77 -11.78 -0.10
CA VAL A 73 8.89 -12.76 0.51
C VAL A 73 9.25 -14.13 -0.02
N ASP A 74 9.85 -14.94 0.84
CA ASP A 74 9.98 -16.36 0.56
C ASP A 74 8.59 -16.98 0.51
N THR A 75 8.20 -17.44 -0.68
CA THR A 75 6.93 -18.15 -0.87
C THR A 75 6.87 -19.44 -0.05
N CYS A 76 8.01 -19.95 0.45
CA CYS A 76 8.06 -21.06 1.41
C CYS A 76 7.50 -20.69 2.80
N THR A 77 7.58 -19.43 3.22
CA THR A 77 6.98 -18.94 4.47
C THR A 77 5.56 -18.41 4.26
N PHE A 78 5.22 -17.91 3.07
CA PHE A 78 3.89 -17.36 2.78
C PHE A 78 2.88 -18.37 2.21
N ALA A 79 3.32 -19.41 1.50
CA ALA A 79 2.44 -20.54 1.12
C ALA A 79 1.86 -21.25 2.35
N CYS A 80 2.52 -21.08 3.50
CA CYS A 80 2.07 -21.50 4.81
C CYS A 80 0.74 -20.84 5.25
N VAL A 81 0.36 -19.71 4.65
CA VAL A 81 -0.85 -18.94 5.02
C VAL A 81 -2.06 -19.31 4.15
N ALA A 82 -1.85 -19.68 2.88
CA ALA A 82 -2.94 -19.96 1.94
C ALA A 82 -3.41 -21.43 1.97
N ILE A 83 -2.50 -22.39 2.20
CA ILE A 83 -2.83 -23.80 2.39
C ILE A 83 -1.86 -24.32 3.46
N GLY A 84 -2.35 -24.39 4.70
CA GLY A 84 -1.55 -24.58 5.90
C GLY A 84 -0.37 -25.53 5.77
N CYS A 85 0.82 -25.03 6.06
CA CYS A 85 1.87 -25.85 6.64
C CYS A 85 1.89 -25.54 8.13
N ILE A 86 1.75 -26.56 8.96
CA ILE A 86 1.80 -26.40 10.40
C ILE A 86 3.29 -26.27 10.77
N ALA A 87 3.85 -25.08 10.57
CA ALA A 87 5.04 -24.63 11.28
C ALA A 87 4.58 -23.67 12.39
N SER A 88 3.77 -24.24 13.29
CA SER A 88 3.50 -23.79 14.65
C SER A 88 3.20 -22.29 14.81
N VAL A 89 1.94 -21.91 14.56
CA VAL A 89 1.34 -20.68 15.14
C VAL A 89 1.53 -20.69 16.67
N ILE A 90 1.50 -21.88 17.29
CA ILE A 90 1.85 -22.10 18.70
C ILE A 90 3.30 -21.69 18.98
N GLY A 91 4.24 -21.96 18.06
CA GLY A 91 5.65 -21.58 18.19
C GLY A 91 5.87 -20.08 18.08
N PHE A 92 5.21 -19.41 17.14
CA PHE A 92 5.29 -17.95 17.01
C PHE A 92 4.61 -17.22 18.18
N VAL A 93 3.47 -17.73 18.66
CA VAL A 93 2.80 -17.22 19.88
C VAL A 93 3.67 -17.47 21.12
N LEU A 94 4.25 -18.66 21.28
CA LEU A 94 5.17 -18.97 22.39
C LEU A 94 6.47 -18.16 22.31
N ILE A 95 7.00 -17.87 21.12
CA ILE A 95 8.19 -17.02 20.94
C ILE A 95 7.85 -15.56 21.22
N MET A 96 6.71 -15.05 20.76
CA MET A 96 6.26 -13.68 21.05
C MET A 96 5.88 -13.51 22.53
N ASP A 97 5.31 -14.51 23.18
CA ASP A 97 5.05 -14.52 24.62
C ASP A 97 6.35 -14.66 25.43
N ALA A 98 7.32 -15.46 24.97
CA ALA A 98 8.65 -15.53 25.60
C ALA A 98 9.45 -14.23 25.42
N LEU A 99 9.34 -13.56 24.28
CA LEU A 99 9.98 -12.27 24.03
C LEU A 99 9.32 -11.14 24.85
N LYS A 100 7.99 -11.16 25.04
CA LYS A 100 7.30 -10.26 25.99
C LYS A 100 7.79 -10.48 27.42
N TYR A 101 7.99 -11.73 27.83
CA TYR A 101 8.46 -12.08 29.18
C TYR A 101 9.94 -11.71 29.43
N PHE A 102 10.80 -11.81 28.42
CA PHE A 102 12.22 -11.46 28.54
C PHE A 102 12.51 -9.96 28.40
N PHE A 103 11.72 -9.22 27.60
CA PHE A 103 11.95 -7.80 27.33
C PHE A 103 11.01 -6.84 28.07
N ASN A 104 10.03 -7.34 28.83
CA ASN A 104 9.05 -6.54 29.58
C ASN A 104 8.42 -5.40 28.75
N ILE A 105 7.94 -5.76 27.55
CA ILE A 105 7.33 -4.83 26.61
C ILE A 105 5.81 -4.95 26.78
N ASP A 106 5.17 -3.91 27.32
CA ASP A 106 3.72 -3.80 27.40
C ASP A 106 3.08 -3.86 26.00
N PRO A 107 1.92 -4.51 25.81
CA PRO A 107 1.26 -4.54 24.52
C PRO A 107 0.88 -3.11 24.11
N ILE A 108 1.42 -2.66 22.97
CA ILE A 108 0.92 -1.47 22.30
C ILE A 108 -0.51 -1.79 21.85
N ASP A 109 -1.48 -1.18 22.51
CA ASP A 109 -2.90 -1.27 22.16
C ASP A 109 -3.08 -0.65 20.77
N TYR A 110 -3.18 -1.49 19.73
CA TYR A 110 -3.59 -1.06 18.41
C TYR A 110 -5.11 -0.96 18.44
N ASP A 111 -5.60 0.14 18.99
CA ASP A 111 -7.01 0.45 19.16
C ASP A 111 -7.67 0.56 17.77
N ILE A 112 -8.23 -0.54 17.28
CA ILE A 112 -9.16 -0.55 16.14
C ILE A 112 -10.54 -0.22 16.71
N SER A 113 -10.73 1.02 17.14
CA SER A 113 -12.05 1.58 17.41
C SER A 113 -12.58 2.20 16.12
N SER A 114 -13.33 1.39 15.37
CA SER A 114 -14.31 1.82 14.38
C SER A 114 -15.24 2.88 14.97
N SER A 115 -15.36 4.04 14.33
CA SER A 115 -16.49 4.97 14.48
C SER A 115 -17.43 4.84 13.29
#